data_AF-A0A382H9F7-F1
#
_entry.id   AF-A0A382H9F7-F1
#
_cell.length_a   1.000
_cell.length_b   1.000
_cell.length_c   1.000
_cell.angle_alpha   90.00
_cell.angle_beta   90.00
_cell.angle_gamma   90.00
#
_symmetry.space_group_name_H-M   'P 1'
#
loop_
_entity.id
_entity.type
_entity.pdbx_description
1 polymer ?
#
loop_
_entity_poly.entity_id
_entity_poly.type
_entity_poly.pdbx_seq_one_letter_code
_entity_poly.pdbx_strand_id
1 'polypeptide(L)'
;MYTIKEIYYTLQGEGFHTGRLAVFIRFTGCNLWTGLEKDREGAICNWCDTDFVGTNGPSGGKYSAEEITKIITDLWPENQDSKPYVVCTGGEPLLQMDAEFIQAIHNNGFEIGIETNGTIMPPAGIDWICVSPKANADFILQKGHELKVVYPQYGMNPRQHE
;
A
#
# COMPACT_ATOMS: atom_id res chain seq x y z
N MET A 1 6.62 8.43 13.37
CA MET A 1 6.60 6.99 13.70
C MET A 1 5.46 6.33 12.95
N TYR A 2 5.78 5.34 12.12
CA TYR A 2 4.84 4.58 11.30
C TYR A 2 4.52 3.25 11.97
N THR A 3 3.26 2.84 11.95
CA THR A 3 2.78 1.58 12.52
C THR A 3 2.61 0.57 11.39
N ILE A 4 3.44 -0.46 11.41
CA ILE A 4 3.62 -1.42 10.31
C ILE A 4 3.17 -2.81 10.76
N LYS A 5 2.28 -3.41 9.99
CA LYS A 5 1.83 -4.79 10.17
C LYS A 5 2.97 -5.76 9.87
N GLU A 6 3.61 -5.57 8.72
CA GLU A 6 4.71 -6.42 8.22
C GLU A 6 5.53 -5.75 7.12
N ILE A 7 6.78 -6.18 6.99
CA ILE A 7 7.69 -5.84 5.89
C ILE A 7 8.37 -7.12 5.39
N TYR A 8 8.28 -7.40 4.08
CA TYR A 8 8.84 -8.62 3.51
C TYR A 8 9.20 -8.46 2.02
N TYR A 9 10.21 -9.21 1.57
CA TYR A 9 10.64 -9.26 0.17
C TYR A 9 9.92 -10.36 -0.61
N THR A 10 9.38 -10.03 -1.78
CA THR A 10 8.68 -10.98 -2.66
C THR A 10 8.58 -10.43 -4.10
N LEU A 11 7.76 -11.07 -4.94
CA LEU A 11 7.30 -10.53 -6.22
C LEU A 11 5.95 -9.82 -6.03
N GLN A 12 5.77 -8.68 -6.70
CA GLN A 12 4.43 -8.08 -6.85
C GLN A 12 3.52 -9.08 -7.58
N GLY A 13 2.38 -9.40 -6.97
CA GLY A 13 1.43 -10.37 -7.52
C GLY A 13 0.42 -9.77 -8.48
N GLU A 14 0.22 -8.46 -8.45
CA GLU A 14 -0.92 -7.80 -9.08
C GLU A 14 -0.54 -6.62 -9.99
N GLY A 15 -1.46 -6.31 -10.91
CA GLY A 15 -1.43 -5.11 -11.73
C GLY A 15 -0.30 -5.07 -12.76
N PHE A 16 0.06 -3.85 -13.18
CA PHE A 16 1.07 -3.63 -14.21
C PHE A 16 2.45 -4.19 -13.84
N HIS A 17 2.78 -4.21 -12.55
CA HIS A 17 4.06 -4.67 -12.03
C HIS A 17 4.07 -6.14 -11.58
N THR A 18 3.08 -6.96 -11.95
CA THR A 18 3.10 -8.40 -11.65
C THR A 18 4.43 -9.04 -12.07
N GLY A 19 5.06 -9.79 -11.15
CA GLY A 19 6.34 -10.46 -11.36
C GLY A 19 7.58 -9.59 -11.10
N ARG A 20 7.41 -8.32 -10.73
CA ARG A 20 8.52 -7.44 -10.34
C ARG A 20 8.96 -7.71 -8.90
N LEU A 21 10.28 -7.80 -8.66
CA LEU A 21 10.85 -7.88 -7.30
C LEU A 21 10.49 -6.62 -6.49
N ALA A 22 10.02 -6.81 -5.26
CA ALA A 22 9.57 -5.74 -4.40
C ALA A 22 9.74 -6.09 -2.92
N VAL A 23 10.02 -5.08 -2.09
CA VAL A 23 9.77 -5.16 -0.65
C VAL A 23 8.40 -4.56 -0.35
N PHE A 24 7.50 -5.36 0.21
CA PHE A 24 6.20 -4.90 0.65
C PHE A 24 6.31 -4.27 2.03
N ILE A 25 5.75 -3.07 2.18
CA ILE A 25 5.58 -2.39 3.47
C ILE A 25 4.08 -2.30 3.71
N ARG A 26 3.56 -3.17 4.58
CA ARG A 26 2.13 -3.21 4.93
C ARG A 26 1.90 -2.39 6.18
N PHE A 27 1.30 -1.22 6.05
CA PHE A 27 0.92 -0.37 7.17
C PHE A 27 -0.27 -0.99 7.95
N THR A 28 -0.42 -0.58 9.20
CA THR A 28 -1.54 -1.01 10.07
C THR A 28 -2.73 -0.07 9.93
N GLY A 29 -3.94 -0.63 9.82
CA GLY A 29 -5.20 0.12 9.85
C GLY A 29 -5.70 0.62 8.48
N CYS A 30 -7.01 0.82 8.37
CA CYS A 30 -7.72 1.29 7.17
C CYS A 30 -8.86 2.23 7.58
N ASN A 31 -9.22 3.16 6.71
CA ASN A 31 -10.36 4.06 6.91
C ASN A 31 -11.69 3.51 6.39
N LEU A 32 -11.69 2.37 5.68
CA LEU A 32 -12.90 1.75 5.10
C LEU A 32 -13.37 0.49 5.83
N TRP A 33 -12.55 -0.05 6.73
CA TRP A 33 -12.87 -1.18 7.60
C TRP A 33 -11.90 -1.21 8.79
N THR A 34 -12.39 -1.58 9.97
CA THR A 34 -11.57 -1.67 11.19
C THR A 34 -10.56 -2.82 11.16
N GLY A 35 -10.75 -3.79 10.27
CA GLY A 35 -9.99 -5.05 10.24
C GLY A 35 -10.50 -6.10 11.24
N LEU A 36 -11.54 -5.78 12.02
CA LEU A 36 -12.17 -6.73 12.94
C LEU A 36 -13.39 -7.37 12.29
N GLU A 37 -13.47 -8.70 12.32
CA GLU A 37 -14.57 -9.47 11.70
C GLU A 37 -15.95 -9.05 12.20
N LYS A 38 -16.07 -8.71 13.50
CA LYS A 38 -17.32 -8.23 14.10
C LYS A 38 -17.87 -6.95 13.46
N ASP A 39 -17.02 -6.16 12.80
CA ASP A 39 -17.39 -4.89 12.17
C ASP A 39 -17.52 -5.03 10.64
N ARG A 40 -17.20 -6.21 10.07
CA ARG A 40 -17.13 -6.42 8.61
C ARG A 40 -18.47 -6.18 7.93
N GLU A 41 -19.57 -6.62 8.51
CA GLU A 41 -20.91 -6.48 7.92
C GLU A 41 -21.31 -5.01 7.70
N GLY A 42 -20.90 -4.11 8.61
CA GLY A 42 -21.18 -2.67 8.53
C GLY A 42 -20.07 -1.84 7.87
N ALA A 43 -19.00 -2.47 7.38
CA ALA A 43 -17.86 -1.79 6.80
C ALA A 43 -18.15 -1.31 5.36
N ILE A 44 -17.50 -0.22 4.95
CA ILE A 44 -17.57 0.25 3.55
C ILE A 44 -16.90 -0.76 2.62
N CYS A 45 -15.76 -1.31 3.05
CA CYS A 45 -15.08 -2.42 2.38
C CYS A 45 -15.28 -3.70 3.20
N ASN A 46 -16.29 -4.50 2.87
CA ASN A 46 -16.67 -5.70 3.63
C ASN A 46 -16.07 -7.01 3.08
N TRP A 47 -15.32 -6.96 1.98
CA TRP A 47 -14.74 -8.13 1.29
C TRP A 47 -13.22 -8.16 1.30
N CYS A 48 -12.57 -7.36 2.16
CA CYS A 48 -11.12 -7.35 2.28
C CYS A 48 -10.57 -8.72 2.73
N ASP A 49 -9.50 -9.16 2.08
CA ASP A 49 -8.81 -10.44 2.25
C ASP A 49 -7.54 -10.36 3.11
N THR A 50 -7.21 -9.14 3.58
CA THR A 50 -5.92 -8.83 4.18
C THR A 50 -6.05 -8.63 5.69
N ASP A 51 -5.16 -9.26 6.47
CA ASP A 51 -4.95 -8.91 7.87
C ASP A 51 -4.00 -7.71 7.98
N PHE A 52 -4.54 -6.56 8.39
CA PHE A 52 -3.81 -5.33 8.64
C PHE A 52 -3.92 -4.84 10.10
N VAL A 53 -4.39 -5.69 11.01
CA VAL A 53 -4.58 -5.32 12.43
C VAL A 53 -3.31 -5.63 13.22
N GLY A 54 -2.88 -4.68 14.04
CA GLY A 54 -1.69 -4.82 14.88
C GLY A 54 -0.38 -4.78 14.09
N THR A 55 0.69 -5.23 14.73
CA THR A 55 2.09 -5.14 14.26
C THR A 55 2.84 -6.44 14.47
N ASN A 56 2.14 -7.57 14.32
CA ASN A 56 2.62 -8.91 14.70
C ASN A 56 3.08 -9.77 13.50
N GLY A 57 3.16 -9.20 12.30
CA GLY A 57 3.72 -9.89 11.14
C GLY A 57 5.25 -9.79 11.08
N PRO A 58 5.88 -10.37 10.03
CA PRO A 58 7.32 -10.27 9.82
C PRO A 58 7.79 -8.82 9.80
N SER A 59 8.79 -8.47 10.61
CA SER A 59 9.27 -7.07 10.75
C SER A 59 8.15 -6.07 11.09
N GLY A 60 7.08 -6.52 11.76
CA GLY A 60 6.02 -5.67 12.26
C GLY A 60 6.45 -4.88 13.49
N GLY A 61 6.07 -3.60 13.55
CA GLY A 61 6.44 -2.73 14.65
C GLY A 61 6.05 -1.28 14.45
N LYS A 62 6.64 -0.40 15.28
CA LYS A 62 6.55 1.05 15.13
C LYS A 62 7.94 1.59 14.87
N TYR A 63 8.11 2.31 13.78
CA TYR A 63 9.42 2.69 13.27
C TYR A 63 9.49 4.17 12.86
N SER A 64 10.67 4.78 12.90
CA SER A 64 10.97 6.00 12.13
C SER A 64 11.13 5.68 10.64
N ALA A 65 11.25 6.71 9.80
CA ALA A 65 11.49 6.51 8.37
C ALA A 65 12.87 5.85 8.15
N GLU A 66 13.88 6.28 8.91
CA GLU A 66 15.25 5.74 8.85
C GLU A 66 15.31 4.27 9.31
N GLU A 67 14.53 3.90 10.32
CA GLU A 67 14.45 2.50 10.77
C GLU A 67 13.83 1.62 9.68
N ILE A 68 12.77 2.09 8.99
CA ILE A 68 12.19 1.37 7.85
C ILE A 68 13.22 1.25 6.71
N THR A 69 13.97 2.31 6.40
CA THR A 69 14.98 2.25 5.33
C THR A 69 16.06 1.21 5.57
N LYS A 70 16.45 0.97 6.84
CA LYS A 70 17.39 -0.10 7.19
C LYS A 70 16.77 -1.46 6.90
N ILE A 71 15.54 -1.69 7.35
CA ILE A 71 14.84 -2.97 7.15
C ILE A 71 14.69 -3.31 5.66
N ILE A 72 14.24 -2.36 4.84
CA ILE A 72 14.05 -2.62 3.40
C ILE A 72 15.38 -2.85 2.67
N THR A 73 16.45 -2.16 3.10
CA THR A 73 17.79 -2.33 2.52
C THR A 73 18.34 -3.70 2.86
N ASP A 74 18.20 -4.14 4.12
CA ASP A 74 18.65 -5.46 4.58
C ASP A 74 17.88 -6.61 3.89
N LEU A 75 16.62 -6.38 3.51
CA LEU A 75 15.79 -7.34 2.77
C LEU A 75 16.09 -7.38 1.27
N TRP A 76 16.69 -6.33 0.70
CA TRP A 76 16.97 -6.27 -0.73
C TRP A 76 18.29 -7.00 -1.07
N PRO A 77 18.29 -7.99 -1.98
CA PRO A 77 19.51 -8.75 -2.25
C PRO A 77 20.56 -7.90 -3.00
N GLU A 78 21.83 -7.99 -2.59
CA GLU A 78 22.94 -7.18 -3.14
C GLU A 78 23.22 -7.41 -4.64
N ASN A 79 22.87 -8.58 -5.19
CA ASN A 79 23.20 -8.99 -6.56
C ASN A 79 21.99 -8.90 -7.51
N GLN A 80 21.12 -7.89 -7.34
CA GLN A 80 20.00 -7.63 -8.25
C GLN A 80 20.34 -6.52 -9.23
N ASP A 81 20.23 -6.80 -10.54
CA ASP A 81 20.38 -5.80 -11.60
C ASP A 81 19.18 -4.83 -11.67
N SER A 82 18.06 -5.20 -11.06
CA SER A 82 16.85 -4.37 -11.02
C SER A 82 16.95 -3.27 -9.97
N LYS A 83 16.48 -2.07 -10.32
CA LYS A 83 16.34 -0.96 -9.37
C LYS A 83 15.48 -1.37 -8.17
N PRO A 84 15.93 -1.13 -6.92
CA PRO A 84 15.17 -1.44 -5.72
C PRO A 84 13.79 -0.81 -5.74
N TYR A 85 12.78 -1.56 -5.30
CA TYR A 85 11.38 -1.16 -5.36
C TYR A 85 10.65 -1.56 -4.09
N VAL A 86 9.88 -0.63 -3.52
CA VAL A 86 8.95 -0.90 -2.44
C VAL A 86 7.52 -0.77 -2.89
N VAL A 87 6.66 -1.63 -2.35
CA VAL A 87 5.20 -1.50 -2.49
C VAL A 87 4.62 -1.16 -1.11
N CYS A 88 4.20 0.07 -0.94
CA CYS A 88 3.50 0.54 0.26
C CYS A 88 2.00 0.22 0.14
N THR A 89 1.48 -0.51 1.13
CA THR A 89 0.11 -1.04 1.14
C THR A 89 -0.41 -1.15 2.59
N GLY A 90 -1.61 -1.69 2.81
CA GLY A 90 -2.11 -2.20 4.10
C GLY A 90 -2.47 -1.16 5.16
N GLY A 91 -3.52 -1.35 5.94
CA GLY A 91 -4.81 -1.22 5.28
C GLY A 91 -4.75 -0.05 4.28
N GLU A 92 -4.96 1.20 4.69
CA GLU A 92 -4.74 2.34 3.80
C GLU A 92 -3.38 3.02 4.08
N PRO A 93 -2.38 2.93 3.18
CA PRO A 93 -1.04 3.47 3.43
C PRO A 93 -1.02 5.00 3.56
N LEU A 94 -1.92 5.71 2.86
CA LEU A 94 -1.98 7.18 2.90
C LEU A 94 -2.55 7.74 4.22
N LEU A 95 -2.95 6.88 5.18
CA LEU A 95 -3.21 7.31 6.55
C LEU A 95 -1.94 7.67 7.32
N GLN A 96 -0.78 7.19 6.86
CA GLN A 96 0.47 7.30 7.61
C GLN A 96 1.63 7.83 6.76
N MET A 97 1.64 7.57 5.44
CA MET A 97 2.70 8.07 4.56
C MET A 97 2.72 9.59 4.47
N ASP A 98 3.91 10.17 4.59
CA ASP A 98 4.17 11.60 4.51
C ASP A 98 5.44 11.89 3.69
N ALA A 99 5.79 13.17 3.56
CA ALA A 99 6.95 13.60 2.78
C ALA A 99 8.29 13.10 3.36
N GLU A 100 8.39 12.96 4.70
CA GLU A 100 9.58 12.44 5.38
C GLU A 100 9.82 10.97 4.99
N PHE A 101 8.76 10.16 5.03
CA PHE A 101 8.81 8.77 4.58
C PHE A 101 9.31 8.66 3.14
N ILE A 102 8.67 9.39 2.22
CA ILE A 102 8.98 9.34 0.79
C ILE A 102 10.44 9.72 0.55
N GLN A 103 10.88 10.83 1.14
CA GLN A 103 12.26 11.30 0.99
C GLN A 103 13.28 10.30 1.54
N ALA A 104 13.01 9.68 2.68
CA ALA A 104 13.90 8.69 3.28
C ALA A 104 14.07 7.45 2.38
N ILE A 105 12.98 6.94 1.82
CA ILE A 105 13.00 5.78 0.92
C ILE A 105 13.77 6.10 -0.37
N HIS A 106 13.51 7.26 -0.97
CA HIS A 106 14.22 7.74 -2.16
C HIS A 106 15.72 7.96 -1.91
N ASN A 107 16.09 8.50 -0.75
CA ASN A 107 17.50 8.69 -0.36
C ASN A 107 18.27 7.36 -0.25
N ASN A 108 17.57 6.24 -0.06
CA ASN A 108 18.15 4.90 -0.05
C ASN A 108 18.03 4.19 -1.43
N GLY A 109 17.66 4.92 -2.48
CA GLY A 109 17.69 4.43 -3.86
C GLY A 109 16.49 3.58 -4.29
N PHE A 110 15.46 3.47 -3.45
CA PHE A 110 14.25 2.71 -3.77
C PHE A 110 13.24 3.56 -4.54
N GLU A 111 12.59 2.94 -5.53
CA GLU A 111 11.34 3.45 -6.11
C GLU A 111 10.15 3.07 -5.23
N ILE A 112 9.11 3.92 -5.23
CA ILE A 112 7.92 3.77 -4.39
C ILE A 112 6.69 3.54 -5.24
N GLY A 113 6.08 2.37 -5.08
CA GLY A 113 4.70 2.12 -5.49
C GLY A 113 3.75 2.18 -4.31
N ILE A 114 2.55 2.69 -4.53
CA ILE A 114 1.45 2.58 -3.56
C ILE A 114 0.27 1.76 -4.11
N GLU A 115 -0.37 1.02 -3.21
CA GLU A 115 -1.67 0.38 -3.39
C GLU A 115 -2.66 1.09 -2.46
N THR A 116 -3.50 1.97 -2.99
CA THR A 116 -4.42 2.81 -2.20
C THR A 116 -5.87 2.61 -2.61
N ASN A 117 -6.79 2.79 -1.66
CA ASN A 117 -8.23 2.83 -1.93
C ASN A 117 -8.70 4.14 -2.60
N GLY A 118 -7.81 5.14 -2.71
CA GLY A 118 -8.04 6.40 -3.42
C GLY A 118 -8.86 7.45 -2.66
N THR A 119 -9.18 7.22 -1.38
CA THR A 119 -9.93 8.18 -0.55
C THR A 119 -9.09 9.32 0.02
N ILE A 120 -7.76 9.25 -0.12
CA ILE A 120 -6.81 10.24 0.38
C ILE A 120 -5.90 10.66 -0.79
N MET A 121 -5.57 11.95 -0.87
CA MET A 121 -4.60 12.44 -1.85
C MET A 121 -3.17 12.11 -1.39
N PRO A 122 -2.33 11.50 -2.25
CA PRO A 122 -0.96 11.17 -1.89
C PRO A 122 -0.10 12.45 -1.81
N PRO A 123 0.92 12.48 -0.94
CA PRO A 123 1.98 13.47 -1.03
C PRO A 123 2.72 13.35 -2.38
N ALA A 124 3.39 14.42 -2.80
CA ALA A 124 4.23 14.39 -4.00
C ALA A 124 5.43 13.44 -3.83
N GLY A 125 5.91 12.88 -4.95
CA GLY A 125 7.12 12.05 -4.98
C GLY A 125 6.88 10.54 -5.00
N ILE A 126 5.64 10.07 -5.06
CA ILE A 126 5.37 8.64 -5.30
C ILE A 126 5.57 8.31 -6.79
N ASP A 127 6.39 7.31 -7.08
CA ASP A 127 6.79 6.94 -8.45
C ASP A 127 5.69 6.15 -9.18
N TRP A 128 4.93 5.30 -8.46
CA TRP A 128 3.83 4.52 -9.02
C TRP A 128 2.60 4.56 -8.11
N ILE A 129 1.44 4.84 -8.70
CA ILE A 129 0.17 4.98 -7.98
C ILE A 129 -0.83 4.01 -8.59
N CYS A 130 -1.12 2.94 -7.85
CA CYS A 130 -2.20 2.02 -8.14
C CYS A 130 -3.41 2.40 -7.27
N VAL A 131 -4.51 2.79 -7.91
CA VAL A 131 -5.76 3.11 -7.24
C VAL A 131 -6.72 1.94 -7.38
N SER A 132 -7.20 1.41 -6.27
CA SER A 132 -8.25 0.40 -6.24
C SER A 132 -9.51 0.96 -5.58
N PRO A 133 -10.42 1.58 -6.34
CA PRO A 133 -11.59 2.22 -5.76
C PRO A 133 -12.57 1.19 -5.19
N LYS A 134 -13.34 1.62 -4.20
CA LYS A 134 -14.37 0.82 -3.53
C LYS A 134 -15.73 1.47 -3.79
N ALA A 135 -16.71 0.72 -4.27
CA ALA A 135 -17.97 1.25 -4.80
C ALA A 135 -18.73 2.21 -3.87
N ASN A 136 -18.64 1.99 -2.56
CA ASN A 136 -19.34 2.76 -1.54
C ASN A 136 -18.43 3.78 -0.83
N ALA A 137 -17.28 4.12 -1.42
CA ALA A 137 -16.35 5.11 -0.90
C ALA A 137 -16.16 6.25 -1.91
N ASP A 138 -16.13 7.48 -1.41
CA ASP A 138 -15.75 8.65 -2.20
C ASP A 138 -14.22 8.61 -2.43
N PHE A 139 -13.79 8.09 -3.57
CA PHE A 139 -12.39 8.14 -3.96
C PHE A 139 -12.12 9.47 -4.71
N ILE A 140 -11.34 10.33 -4.07
CA ILE A 140 -10.99 11.67 -4.57
C ILE A 140 -9.76 11.64 -5.49
N LEU A 141 -8.96 10.57 -5.41
CA LEU A 141 -7.79 10.36 -6.25
C LEU A 141 -8.20 9.79 -7.62
N GLN A 142 -8.45 10.70 -8.57
CA GLN A 142 -8.91 10.35 -9.92
C GLN A 142 -7.78 10.23 -10.95
N LYS A 143 -6.52 10.36 -10.51
CA LYS A 143 -5.34 10.25 -11.36
C LYS A 143 -4.29 9.40 -10.68
N GLY A 144 -3.68 8.53 -11.47
CA GLY A 144 -2.62 7.63 -11.05
C GLY A 144 -1.99 6.98 -12.27
N HIS A 145 -1.24 5.92 -12.04
CA HIS A 145 -0.60 5.16 -13.10
C HIS A 145 -1.43 3.94 -13.50
N GLU A 146 -2.17 3.38 -12.56
CA GLU A 146 -3.06 2.24 -12.77
C GLU A 146 -4.36 2.40 -11.96
N LEU A 147 -5.48 2.05 -12.60
CA LEU A 147 -6.76 1.86 -11.94
C LEU A 147 -7.08 0.36 -11.88
N LYS A 148 -6.93 -0.25 -10.70
CA LYS A 148 -7.10 -1.69 -10.49
C LYS A 148 -8.40 -1.98 -9.73
N VAL A 149 -9.47 -2.22 -10.50
CA VAL A 149 -10.81 -2.45 -9.95
C VAL A 149 -11.02 -3.92 -9.63
N VAL A 150 -11.22 -4.24 -8.35
CA VAL A 150 -11.74 -5.56 -7.93
C VAL A 150 -13.19 -5.67 -8.37
N TYR A 151 -13.58 -6.77 -9.01
CA TYR A 151 -14.91 -6.94 -9.60
C TYR A 151 -15.47 -8.35 -9.31
N PRO A 152 -16.79 -8.51 -9.08
CA PRO A 152 -17.83 -7.48 -9.07
C PRO A 152 -17.90 -6.66 -7.77
N GLN A 153 -18.39 -5.42 -7.89
CA GLN A 153 -18.81 -4.59 -6.74
C GLN A 153 -20.20 -4.00 -7.02
N TYR A 154 -21.12 -4.14 -6.07
CA TYR A 154 -22.45 -3.54 -6.20
C TYR A 154 -22.35 -2.01 -6.22
N GLY A 155 -22.99 -1.37 -7.19
CA GLY A 155 -23.01 0.10 -7.32
C GLY A 155 -21.83 0.73 -8.08
N MET A 156 -20.85 -0.05 -8.54
CA MET A 156 -19.73 0.45 -9.34
C MET A 156 -19.77 -0.10 -10.77
N ASN A 157 -19.72 0.80 -11.75
CA ASN A 157 -19.47 0.47 -13.16
C ASN A 157 -18.04 0.89 -13.54
N PRO A 158 -17.09 -0.06 -13.70
CA PRO A 158 -15.69 0.26 -13.99
C PRO A 158 -15.49 1.13 -15.23
N ARG A 159 -16.37 1.00 -16.25
CA ARG A 159 -16.29 1.77 -17.50
C ARG A 159 -16.51 3.27 -17.33
N GLN A 160 -17.02 3.72 -16.19
CA GLN A 160 -17.16 5.15 -15.91
C GLN A 160 -15.82 5.82 -15.52
N HIS A 161 -14.77 5.03 -15.38
CA HIS A 161 -13.44 5.47 -14.94
C HIS A 161 -12.32 5.13 -15.94
N GLU A 162 -12.69 4.63 -17.13
CA GLU A 162 -11.81 4.53 -18.31
C GLU A 162 -11.61 5.92 -18.94
#